data_AF-A0A2N3BGB9-F1
#
_entry.id   AF-A0A2N3BGB9-F1
#
_cell.length_a   1.000
_cell.length_b   1.000
_cell.length_c   1.000
_cell.angle_alpha   90.00
_cell.angle_beta   90.00
_cell.angle_gamma   90.00
#
_symmetry.space_group_name_H-M   'P 1'
#
loop_
_entity.id
_entity.type
_entity.pdbx_description
1 polymer ?
#
loop_
_entity_poly.entity_id
_entity_poly.type
_entity_poly.pdbx_seq_one_letter_code
_entity_poly.pdbx_strand_id
1 'polypeptide(L)' 'MRYRAGQAGAPHHTNHEGITMDYGKSGVAPKGKNAPRHTEHNAKGTEQNPFGARFTKAELLARMKAAAEAKKKG' A
#
# COMPACT_ATOMS: atom_id res chain seq x y z
N MET A 1 55.91 37.27 -23.96
CA MET A 1 55.90 36.09 -23.07
C MET A 1 56.01 36.52 -21.62
N ARG A 2 54.94 36.34 -20.82
CA ARG A 2 55.02 35.93 -19.41
C ARG A 2 53.75 35.13 -19.12
N TYR A 3 53.94 33.83 -18.97
CA TYR A 3 52.90 32.87 -18.64
C TYR A 3 52.55 33.00 -17.15
N ARG A 4 51.26 32.99 -16.80
CA ARG A 4 50.80 32.59 -15.47
C ARG A 4 49.81 31.44 -15.63
N ALA A 5 50.14 30.34 -14.99
CA ALA A 5 49.43 29.08 -14.96
C ALA A 5 48.24 29.10 -13.98
N GLY A 6 47.23 28.29 -14.31
CA GLY A 6 46.47 27.48 -13.36
C GLY A 6 45.29 28.13 -12.62
N GLN A 7 44.07 27.72 -12.99
CA GLN A 7 42.96 27.34 -12.09
C GLN A 7 41.83 26.81 -13.00
N ALA A 8 41.57 25.49 -13.03
CA ALA A 8 40.80 24.72 -12.05
C ALA A 8 39.28 24.80 -12.29
N GLY A 9 38.70 23.64 -12.58
CA GLY A 9 37.34 23.27 -12.17
C GLY A 9 36.19 23.89 -12.96
N ALA A 10 35.44 23.03 -13.65
CA ALA A 10 34.04 23.32 -13.94
C ALA A 10 33.25 23.50 -12.63
N PRO A 11 32.34 24.47 -12.56
CA PRO A 11 31.11 24.32 -11.81
C PRO A 11 29.92 24.50 -12.76
N HIS A 12 29.15 23.43 -12.97
CA HIS A 12 27.88 23.23 -12.30
C HIS A 12 26.81 24.21 -12.80
N HIS A 13 25.90 23.68 -13.62
CA HIS A 13 24.62 24.24 -14.01
C HIS A 13 24.12 25.32 -13.04
N THR A 14 24.15 26.57 -13.49
CA THR A 14 23.60 27.71 -12.76
C THR A 14 22.08 27.67 -12.89
N ASN A 15 21.41 27.59 -11.75
CA ASN A 15 19.95 27.73 -11.62
C ASN A 15 19.51 29.06 -12.25
N HIS A 16 18.86 28.99 -13.41
CA HIS A 16 18.15 30.15 -13.98
C HIS A 16 16.69 30.09 -13.53
N GLU A 17 16.35 31.00 -12.63
CA GLU A 17 14.98 31.28 -12.21
C GLU A 17 14.19 31.76 -13.44
N GLY A 18 13.25 30.94 -13.90
CA GLY A 18 12.46 31.22 -15.08
C GLY A 18 11.65 30.02 -15.55
N ILE A 19 10.62 29.64 -14.79
CA ILE A 19 9.42 28.89 -15.21
C ILE A 19 9.71 27.81 -16.27
N THR A 20 10.64 26.91 -16.00
CA THR A 20 10.63 25.62 -16.69
C THR A 20 9.62 24.76 -15.94
N MET A 21 8.50 24.49 -16.59
CA MET A 21 7.48 23.61 -16.02
C MET A 21 8.17 22.27 -15.76
N ASP A 22 8.31 21.91 -14.48
CA ASP A 22 8.94 20.66 -14.07
C ASP A 22 8.01 19.52 -14.47
N TYR A 23 8.19 19.03 -15.70
CA TYR A 23 7.39 17.95 -16.26
C TYR A 23 7.47 16.66 -15.42
N GLY A 24 8.46 16.54 -14.53
CA GLY A 24 8.57 15.47 -13.54
C GLY A 24 7.59 15.60 -12.37
N LYS A 25 7.11 16.82 -12.08
CA LYS A 25 6.10 17.10 -11.05
C LYS A 25 4.66 17.05 -11.57
N SER A 26 4.46 17.07 -12.88
CA SER A 26 3.17 16.78 -13.53
C SER A 26 2.89 15.28 -13.66
N GLY A 27 3.46 14.47 -12.77
CA GLY A 27 3.22 13.03 -12.69
C GLY A 27 1.85 12.69 -12.09
N VAL A 28 1.26 11.59 -12.59
CA VAL A 28 -0.06 11.02 -12.27
C VAL A 28 -0.45 11.16 -10.80
N ALA A 29 -1.74 11.48 -10.57
CA ALA A 29 -2.34 11.59 -9.24
C ALA A 29 -1.92 10.44 -8.30
N PRO A 30 -1.62 10.73 -7.02
CA PRO A 30 -1.11 9.73 -6.10
C PRO A 30 -2.09 8.55 -5.99
N LYS A 31 -1.57 7.34 -6.23
CA LYS A 31 -2.35 6.10 -6.09
C LYS A 31 -2.85 5.99 -4.66
N GLY A 32 -4.17 5.90 -4.49
CA GLY A 32 -4.80 5.62 -3.18
C GLY A 32 -4.28 4.29 -2.64
N LYS A 33 -3.46 4.34 -1.59
CA LYS A 33 -2.74 3.16 -1.05
C LYS A 33 -3.64 2.23 -0.22
N ASN A 34 -4.85 2.69 0.13
CA ASN A 34 -5.73 2.00 1.08
C ASN A 34 -7.16 1.82 0.56
N ALA A 35 -7.33 1.74 -0.77
CA ALA A 35 -8.60 1.47 -1.42
C ALA A 35 -8.52 0.10 -2.13
N PRO A 36 -9.04 -0.99 -1.54
CA PRO A 36 -9.05 -2.29 -2.17
C PRO A 36 -9.81 -2.19 -3.50
N ARG A 37 -9.18 -2.64 -4.59
CA ARG A 37 -9.72 -2.48 -5.95
C ARG A 37 -10.99 -3.31 -6.20
N HIS A 38 -11.24 -4.34 -5.37
CA HIS A 38 -12.33 -5.30 -5.52
C HIS A 38 -12.85 -5.74 -4.13
N THR A 39 -13.54 -4.84 -3.42
CA THR A 39 -14.11 -5.15 -2.10
C THR A 39 -15.20 -6.23 -2.17
N GLU A 40 -15.95 -6.27 -3.28
CA GLU A 40 -17.07 -7.19 -3.48
C GLU A 40 -16.64 -8.67 -3.38
N HIS A 41 -15.52 -9.04 -4.01
CA HIS A 41 -15.00 -10.41 -4.01
C HIS A 41 -14.00 -10.70 -2.88
N ASN A 42 -13.26 -9.70 -2.42
CA ASN A 42 -12.16 -9.91 -1.48
C ASN A 42 -12.58 -9.77 -0.02
N ALA A 43 -13.77 -9.23 0.27
CA ALA A 43 -14.28 -9.15 1.62
C ALA A 43 -14.47 -10.55 2.21
N LYS A 44 -13.79 -10.82 3.33
CA LYS A 44 -13.89 -12.10 4.05
C LYS A 44 -15.29 -12.23 4.66
N GLY A 45 -15.88 -13.41 4.57
CA GLY A 45 -17.23 -13.70 5.07
C GLY A 45 -18.36 -13.32 4.13
N THR A 46 -18.07 -12.97 2.88
CA THR A 46 -19.10 -12.87 1.84
C THR A 46 -19.42 -14.24 1.26
N GLU A 47 -20.50 -14.34 0.49
CA GLU A 47 -20.86 -15.55 -0.25
C GLU A 47 -19.72 -16.02 -1.18
N GLN A 48 -18.99 -15.07 -1.78
CA GLN A 48 -17.91 -15.36 -2.72
C GLN A 48 -16.55 -15.61 -2.04
N ASN A 49 -16.35 -15.12 -0.81
CA ASN A 49 -15.19 -15.44 0.00
C ASN A 49 -15.61 -15.78 1.45
N PRO A 50 -16.11 -17.00 1.70
CA PRO A 50 -16.64 -17.39 3.00
C PRO A 50 -15.54 -17.59 4.06
N PHE A 51 -14.27 -17.64 3.64
CA PHE A 51 -13.15 -17.98 4.52
C PHE A 51 -12.60 -16.77 5.27
N GLY A 52 -12.08 -17.03 6.47
CA GLY A 52 -11.43 -16.01 7.30
C GLY A 52 -12.39 -14.98 7.92
N ALA A 53 -13.70 -15.21 7.82
CA ALA A 53 -14.70 -14.51 8.62
C ALA A 53 -14.45 -14.83 10.10
N ARG A 54 -14.25 -13.79 10.91
CA ARG A 54 -14.12 -13.96 12.36
C ARG A 54 -15.51 -13.90 12.96
N PHE A 55 -16.09 -15.06 13.25
CA PHE A 55 -17.28 -15.14 14.10
C PHE A 55 -17.00 -14.48 15.44
N THR A 56 -18.04 -13.94 16.07
CA THR A 56 -17.92 -13.38 17.40
C THR A 56 -17.48 -14.47 18.39
N LYS A 57 -16.83 -14.07 19.49
CA LYS A 57 -16.38 -15.03 20.52
C LYS A 57 -17.55 -15.89 21.04
N ALA A 58 -18.75 -15.31 21.13
CA ALA A 58 -19.95 -16.00 21.57
C ALA A 58 -20.36 -17.15 20.62
N GLU A 59 -20.40 -16.88 19.31
CA GLU A 59 -20.75 -17.88 18.30
C GLU A 59 -19.74 -19.02 18.23
N LEU A 60 -18.44 -18.69 18.35
CA LEU A 60 -17.39 -19.71 18.42
C LEU A 60 -17.58 -20.64 19.62
N LEU A 61 -17.86 -20.08 20.80
CA LEU A 61 -18.09 -20.86 22.01
C LEU A 61 -19.35 -21.73 21.89
N ALA A 62 -20.42 -21.22 21.27
CA ALA A 62 -21.63 -22.00 21.03
C ALA A 62 -21.35 -23.22 20.12
N ARG A 63 -20.60 -23.01 19.03
CA ARG A 63 -20.19 -24.11 18.12
C ARG A 63 -19.32 -25.14 18.83
N MET A 64 -18.38 -24.71 19.68
CA MET A 64 -17.52 -25.63 20.44
C MET A 64 -18.32 -26.46 21.44
N LYS A 65 -19.29 -25.86 22.14
CA LYS A 65 -20.18 -26.57 23.07
C LYS A 65 -21.04 -27.61 22.33
N ALA A 66 -21.68 -27.22 21.23
CA ALA A 66 -22.48 -28.13 20.41
C ALA A 66 -21.64 -29.31 19.86
N ALA A 67 -20.42 -29.04 19.39
CA ALA A 67 -19.52 -30.09 18.93
C ALA A 67 -19.10 -31.04 20.06
N ALA A 68 -18.87 -30.53 21.27
CA ALA A 68 -18.55 -31.36 22.44
C ALA A 68 -19.74 -32.24 22.86
N GLU A 69 -20.98 -31.74 22.79
CA GLU A 69 -22.19 -32.51 23.07
C GLU A 69 -22.43 -33.59 22.02
N ALA A 70 -22.25 -33.28 20.73
CA ALA A 70 -22.37 -34.27 19.65
C ALA A 70 -21.38 -35.43 19.82
N LYS A 71 -20.14 -35.14 20.23
CA LYS A 71 -19.10 -36.14 20.52
C LYS A 71 -19.35 -36.99 21.76
N LYS A 72 -20.18 -36.52 22.70
CA LYS A 72 -20.59 -37.30 23.87
C LYS A 72 -21.75 -38.25 23.57
N LYS A 73 -22.51 -37.95 22.52
CA LYS A 73 -23.73 -38.67 22.13
C LYS A 73 -23.47 -39.78 21.10
N GLY A 74 -22.36 -39.70 20.37
CA GLY A 74 -21.82 -40.79 19.55
C GLY A 74 -20.76 -41.56 20.30
#